data_AF-A0A1E1W158-F1
#
_entry.id   AF-A0A1E1W158-F1
#
_cell.length_a   1.000
_cell.length_b   1.000
_cell.length_c   1.000
_cell.angle_alpha   90.00
_cell.angle_beta   90.00
_cell.angle_gamma   90.00
#
_symmetry.space_group_name_H-M   'P 1'
#
loop_
_entity.id
_entity.type
_entity.pdbx_description
1 polymer ?
#
loop_
_entity_poly.entity_id
_entity_poly.type
_entity_poly.pdbx_seq_one_letter_code
_entity_poly.pdbx_strand_id
1 'polypeptide(L)'
;FVFLCVWIYTKSLLLTLLLFTAITYSLGIAYFLYVYVFNLEFFPFMNLLVIVVVIGIGADDAFLYMKVWKMVSKQLIRDNVINQDNGLTDIKNVSSAGETILIQILEETLKHSVVAIFVTTLTTAVAFFASYVSYIPAINCFSVFAGTAVLVNFLLMISWLPASVFIVDVKLCRSKKNILEALHKIANEISEDIRVILNTFIIACVTKLHIVFVIILGAIGIGSIIVVFDAPGLQLPDSKQFQLFQTSHPFEQYDIYYRDNFLFERLGKDLGTGSKMPVRWIWGVEAIDNGNHMDPASTGHLVFDDTFSISDPDSQAWLLDFCRKIKFQPFYQQTLGPLLPNCFIETFKVFMSRRCIDNIDKINRTPCCETSRFPYKKEVFNFCIIKAMESMYQTPRELFMPGVAGPKFLRSASPPVVAAIVIEYESVVPYS
;
A
#
# COMPACT_ATOMS: atom_id res chain seq x y z
N PHE A 1 -3.74 -25.18 -9.86
CA PHE A 1 -4.41 -25.94 -8.78
C PHE A 1 -5.89 -25.62 -8.67
N VAL A 2 -6.28 -24.36 -8.41
CA VAL A 2 -7.71 -23.96 -8.28
C VAL A 2 -8.56 -24.43 -9.47
N PHE A 3 -8.09 -24.23 -10.70
CA PHE A 3 -8.76 -24.72 -11.91
C PHE A 3 -9.12 -26.23 -11.85
N LEU A 4 -8.17 -27.07 -11.42
CA LEU A 4 -8.39 -28.51 -11.30
C LEU A 4 -9.43 -28.83 -10.21
N CYS A 5 -9.37 -28.13 -9.07
CA CYS A 5 -10.35 -28.30 -7.99
C CYS A 5 -11.76 -27.93 -8.45
N VAL A 6 -11.90 -26.80 -9.15
CA VAL A 6 -13.18 -26.38 -9.71
C VAL A 6 -13.67 -27.40 -10.73
N TRP A 7 -12.80 -27.93 -11.58
CA TRP A 7 -13.17 -28.92 -12.60
C TRP A 7 -13.65 -30.23 -11.98
N ILE A 8 -12.97 -30.73 -10.95
CA ILE A 8 -13.39 -31.91 -10.20
C ILE A 8 -14.76 -31.69 -9.56
N TYR A 9 -15.02 -30.49 -9.03
CA TYR A 9 -16.29 -30.17 -8.36
C TYR A 9 -17.47 -29.97 -9.34
N THR A 10 -17.27 -29.18 -10.40
CA THR A 10 -18.31 -28.88 -11.38
C THR A 10 -18.57 -30.06 -12.32
N LYS A 11 -17.58 -30.95 -12.50
CA LYS A 11 -17.60 -32.10 -13.41
C LYS A 11 -17.76 -31.71 -14.89
N SER A 12 -17.50 -30.44 -15.22
CA SER A 12 -17.61 -29.90 -16.59
C SER A 12 -16.45 -28.95 -16.91
N LEU A 13 -15.63 -29.33 -17.90
CA LEU A 13 -14.48 -28.54 -18.33
C LEU A 13 -14.91 -27.20 -18.96
N LEU A 14 -15.98 -27.21 -19.76
CA LEU A 14 -16.49 -26.01 -20.42
C LEU A 14 -16.91 -24.94 -19.41
N LEU A 15 -17.61 -25.36 -18.37
CA LEU A 15 -18.05 -24.47 -17.30
C LEU A 15 -16.87 -23.88 -16.53
N THR A 16 -15.82 -24.67 -16.27
CA THR A 16 -14.61 -24.15 -15.63
C THR A 16 -13.88 -23.15 -16.50
N LEU A 17 -13.83 -23.37 -17.82
CA LEU A 17 -13.22 -22.42 -18.74
C LEU A 17 -14.01 -21.10 -18.76
N LEU A 18 -15.34 -21.17 -18.83
CA LEU A 18 -16.21 -19.99 -18.80
C LEU A 18 -16.09 -19.20 -17.48
N LEU A 19 -15.90 -19.87 -16.35
CA LEU A 19 -15.66 -19.21 -15.06
C LEU A 19 -14.32 -18.45 -15.06
N PHE A 20 -13.24 -19.09 -15.48
CA PHE A 20 -11.92 -18.45 -15.52
C PHE A 20 -11.86 -17.30 -16.54
N THR A 21 -12.60 -17.40 -17.65
CA THR A 21 -12.77 -16.26 -18.56
C THR A 21 -13.51 -15.10 -17.90
N ALA A 22 -14.56 -15.36 -17.11
CA ALA A 22 -15.28 -14.32 -16.38
C ALA A 22 -14.37 -13.63 -15.35
N ILE A 23 -13.59 -14.40 -14.58
CA ILE A 23 -12.62 -13.85 -13.63
C ILE A 23 -11.57 -12.99 -14.35
N THR A 24 -11.04 -13.45 -15.49
CA THR A 24 -10.05 -12.69 -16.26
C THR A 24 -10.65 -11.39 -16.82
N TYR A 25 -11.89 -11.43 -17.31
CA TYR A 25 -12.61 -10.23 -17.75
C TYR A 25 -12.90 -9.28 -16.58
N SER A 26 -13.19 -9.79 -15.38
CA SER A 26 -13.39 -8.94 -14.20
C SER A 26 -12.15 -8.09 -13.90
N LEU A 27 -10.96 -8.69 -13.97
CA LEU A 27 -9.68 -8.02 -13.78
C LEU A 27 -9.40 -7.01 -14.90
N GLY A 28 -9.70 -7.36 -16.15
CA GLY A 28 -9.54 -6.47 -17.30
C GLY A 28 -10.43 -5.23 -17.23
N ILE A 29 -11.71 -5.41 -16.87
CA ILE A 29 -12.66 -4.31 -16.69
C ILE A 29 -12.27 -3.45 -15.48
N ALA A 30 -11.85 -4.07 -14.36
CA ALA A 30 -11.38 -3.33 -13.20
C ALA A 30 -10.13 -2.49 -13.52
N TYR A 31 -9.19 -3.02 -14.30
CA TYR A 31 -8.02 -2.28 -14.77
C TYR A 31 -8.41 -1.12 -15.71
N PHE A 32 -9.37 -1.35 -16.60
CA PHE A 32 -9.91 -0.28 -17.45
C PHE A 32 -10.52 0.86 -16.62
N LEU A 33 -11.34 0.53 -15.60
CA LEU A 33 -11.90 1.52 -14.68
C LEU A 33 -10.81 2.24 -13.88
N TYR A 34 -9.79 1.50 -13.42
CA TYR A 34 -8.65 2.04 -12.69
C TYR A 34 -7.89 3.11 -13.47
N VAL A 35 -7.50 2.79 -14.70
CA VAL A 35 -6.69 3.70 -15.52
C VAL A 35 -7.53 4.82 -16.13
N TYR A 36 -8.68 4.52 -16.72
CA TYR A 36 -9.42 5.51 -17.52
C TYR A 36 -10.50 6.26 -16.75
N VAL A 37 -11.13 5.64 -15.75
CA VAL A 37 -12.23 6.28 -15.00
C VAL A 37 -11.70 6.96 -13.74
N PHE A 38 -10.85 6.28 -12.97
CA PHE A 38 -10.26 6.87 -11.75
C PHE A 38 -8.98 7.67 -12.01
N ASN A 39 -8.44 7.62 -13.24
CA ASN A 39 -7.25 8.36 -13.65
C ASN A 39 -6.04 8.14 -12.71
N LEU A 40 -5.82 6.89 -12.32
CA LEU A 40 -4.72 6.50 -11.44
C LEU A 40 -3.52 6.01 -12.28
N GLU A 41 -2.47 6.82 -12.34
CA GLU A 41 -1.26 6.52 -13.14
C GLU A 41 -0.34 5.51 -12.44
N PHE A 42 -0.25 5.57 -11.11
CA PHE A 42 0.63 4.69 -10.33
C PHE A 42 0.00 3.30 -10.13
N PHE A 43 0.70 2.24 -10.56
CA PHE A 43 0.27 0.85 -10.38
C PHE A 43 1.28 0.06 -9.52
N PRO A 44 1.07 -0.06 -8.20
CA PRO A 44 1.99 -0.78 -7.32
C PRO A 44 1.93 -2.29 -7.58
N PHE A 45 3.06 -2.98 -7.39
CA PHE A 45 3.16 -4.44 -7.58
C PHE A 45 2.20 -5.23 -6.67
N MET A 46 1.82 -4.66 -5.52
CA MET A 46 0.82 -5.22 -4.61
C MET A 46 -0.53 -5.47 -5.29
N ASN A 47 -0.88 -4.72 -6.35
CA ASN A 47 -2.10 -4.93 -7.13
C ASN A 47 -2.15 -6.31 -7.78
N LEU A 48 -1.00 -6.95 -8.04
CA LEU A 48 -0.95 -8.31 -8.56
C LEU A 48 -1.51 -9.34 -7.57
N LEU A 49 -1.49 -9.05 -6.26
CA LEU A 49 -2.10 -9.92 -5.24
C LEU A 49 -3.62 -10.03 -5.42
N VAL A 50 -4.26 -9.02 -6.01
CA VAL A 50 -5.71 -9.04 -6.32
C VAL A 50 -6.07 -10.19 -7.25
N ILE A 51 -5.17 -10.58 -8.17
CA ILE A 51 -5.39 -11.72 -9.06
C ILE A 51 -5.61 -13.00 -8.23
N VAL A 52 -4.79 -13.22 -7.21
CA VAL A 52 -4.88 -14.40 -6.34
C VAL A 52 -6.16 -14.34 -5.49
N VAL A 53 -6.49 -13.16 -4.96
CA VAL A 53 -7.69 -12.94 -4.14
C VAL A 53 -8.97 -13.17 -4.95
N VAL A 54 -9.10 -12.58 -6.13
CA VAL A 54 -10.30 -12.68 -6.98
C VAL A 54 -10.51 -14.10 -7.50
N ILE A 55 -9.43 -14.85 -7.79
CA ILE A 55 -9.56 -16.28 -8.15
C ILE A 55 -10.19 -17.08 -7.00
N GLY A 56 -9.81 -16.79 -5.75
CA GLY A 56 -10.40 -17.43 -4.57
C GLY A 56 -11.89 -17.10 -4.42
N ILE A 57 -12.23 -15.82 -4.45
CA ILE A 57 -13.62 -15.33 -4.28
C ILE A 57 -14.52 -15.83 -5.43
N GLY A 58 -14.07 -15.69 -6.68
CA GLY A 58 -14.83 -16.15 -7.85
C GLY A 58 -15.04 -17.66 -7.87
N ALA A 59 -14.11 -18.46 -7.33
CA ALA A 59 -14.32 -19.90 -7.19
C ALA A 59 -15.37 -20.24 -6.11
N ASP A 60 -15.39 -19.50 -5.00
CA ASP A 60 -16.37 -19.68 -3.91
C ASP A 60 -17.81 -19.41 -4.40
N ASP A 61 -18.01 -18.28 -5.08
CA ASP A 61 -19.29 -17.91 -5.68
C ASP A 61 -19.77 -18.98 -6.68
N ALA A 62 -18.85 -19.55 -7.46
CA ALA A 62 -19.16 -20.63 -8.38
C ALA A 62 -19.61 -21.91 -7.65
N PHE A 63 -18.94 -22.27 -6.55
CA PHE A 63 -19.30 -23.46 -5.77
C PHE A 63 -20.66 -23.34 -5.12
N LEU A 64 -20.96 -22.16 -4.56
CA LEU A 64 -22.24 -21.84 -3.96
C LEU A 64 -23.35 -21.95 -5.02
N TYR A 65 -23.21 -21.25 -6.14
CA TYR A 65 -24.22 -21.27 -7.20
C TYR A 65 -24.49 -22.67 -7.73
N MET A 66 -23.43 -23.45 -8.03
CA MET A 66 -23.57 -24.83 -8.52
C MET A 66 -24.25 -25.75 -7.51
N LYS A 67 -24.01 -25.53 -6.21
CA LYS A 67 -24.64 -26.34 -5.16
C LYS A 67 -26.13 -26.06 -5.08
N VAL A 68 -26.52 -24.78 -5.09
CA VAL A 68 -27.93 -24.36 -5.08
C VAL A 68 -28.63 -24.84 -6.34
N TRP A 69 -28.02 -24.67 -7.52
CA TRP A 69 -28.54 -25.16 -8.80
C TRP A 69 -28.83 -26.66 -8.77
N LYS A 70 -27.86 -27.48 -8.34
CA LYS A 70 -28.03 -28.95 -8.24
C LYS A 70 -29.11 -29.35 -7.23
N MET A 71 -29.26 -28.59 -6.14
CA MET A 71 -30.28 -28.85 -5.12
C MET A 71 -31.68 -28.53 -5.65
N VAL A 72 -31.88 -27.33 -6.18
CA VAL A 72 -33.15 -26.85 -6.74
C VAL A 72 -33.56 -27.71 -7.94
N SER A 73 -32.63 -28.03 -8.83
CA SER A 73 -32.86 -28.94 -9.97
C SER A 73 -33.35 -30.31 -9.51
N LYS A 74 -32.69 -30.95 -8.52
CA LYS A 74 -33.13 -32.24 -7.97
C LYS A 74 -34.49 -32.17 -7.30
N GLN A 75 -34.80 -31.07 -6.62
CA GLN A 75 -36.09 -30.88 -5.93
C GLN A 75 -37.23 -30.71 -6.94
N LEU A 76 -37.08 -29.80 -7.91
CA LEU A 76 -38.12 -29.54 -8.91
C LEU A 76 -38.33 -30.71 -9.87
N ILE A 77 -37.28 -31.47 -10.22
CA ILE A 77 -37.44 -32.71 -10.98
C ILE A 77 -38.24 -33.74 -10.17
N ARG A 78 -37.99 -33.87 -8.86
CA ARG A 78 -38.73 -34.79 -8.00
C ARG A 78 -40.21 -34.40 -7.90
N ASP A 79 -40.51 -33.13 -7.66
CA ASP A 79 -41.88 -32.65 -7.49
C ASP A 79 -42.69 -32.81 -8.80
N ASN A 80 -42.06 -32.62 -9.96
CA ASN A 80 -42.69 -32.85 -11.26
C ASN A 80 -42.91 -34.34 -11.59
N VAL A 81 -41.99 -35.23 -11.21
CA VAL A 81 -42.17 -36.69 -11.38
C VAL A 81 -43.30 -37.23 -10.49
N ILE A 82 -43.40 -36.78 -9.23
CA ILE A 82 -44.47 -37.18 -8.31
C ILE A 82 -45.85 -36.72 -8.84
N ASN A 83 -45.93 -35.54 -9.46
CA ASN A 83 -47.16 -35.06 -10.08
C ASN A 83 -47.51 -35.82 -11.38
N GLN A 84 -46.51 -36.32 -12.11
CA GLN A 84 -46.71 -37.09 -13.34
C GLN A 84 -47.19 -38.52 -13.07
N ASP A 85 -46.77 -39.15 -11.97
CA ASP A 85 -47.26 -40.47 -11.54
C ASP A 85 -48.76 -40.47 -11.19
N ASN A 86 -49.34 -39.31 -10.85
CA ASN A 86 -50.78 -39.15 -10.57
C ASN A 86 -51.62 -38.78 -11.82
N GLY A 87 -51.00 -38.62 -12.99
CA GLY A 87 -51.65 -38.12 -14.20
C GLY A 87 -51.09 -38.73 -15.48
N LEU A 88 -51.44 -39.99 -15.73
CA LEU A 88 -51.15 -40.67 -17.00
C LEU A 88 -52.01 -40.08 -18.13
N THR A 89 -51.49 -39.10 -18.87
CA THR A 89 -51.67 -38.94 -20.33
C THR A 89 -50.81 -37.81 -20.90
N ASP A 90 -50.23 -38.06 -22.08
CA ASP A 90 -49.68 -37.12 -23.08
C ASP A 90 -48.23 -36.62 -22.98
N ILE A 91 -47.35 -37.58 -23.27
CA ILE A 91 -45.94 -37.38 -23.63
C ILE A 91 -45.85 -36.94 -25.10
N LYS A 92 -46.00 -35.64 -25.38
CA LYS A 92 -45.58 -35.04 -26.68
C LYS A 92 -44.93 -33.66 -26.61
N ASN A 93 -44.86 -33.01 -25.44
CA ASN A 93 -44.28 -31.67 -25.26
C ASN A 93 -42.99 -31.66 -24.42
N VAL A 94 -42.18 -32.72 -24.46
CA VAL A 94 -40.95 -32.85 -23.64
C VAL A 94 -39.94 -31.73 -23.91
N SER A 95 -39.91 -31.16 -25.13
CA SER A 95 -39.04 -30.02 -25.47
C SER A 95 -39.52 -28.69 -24.88
N SER A 96 -40.83 -28.44 -24.84
CA SER A 96 -41.39 -27.16 -24.35
C SER A 96 -41.53 -27.18 -22.82
N ALA A 97 -41.92 -28.32 -22.24
CA ALA A 97 -41.99 -28.49 -20.80
C ALA A 97 -40.60 -28.42 -20.15
N GLY A 98 -39.58 -29.02 -20.77
CA GLY A 98 -38.20 -28.98 -20.27
C GLY A 98 -37.62 -27.56 -20.18
N GLU A 99 -37.95 -26.70 -21.14
CA GLU A 99 -37.49 -25.30 -21.16
C GLU A 99 -38.20 -24.46 -20.09
N THR A 100 -39.51 -24.64 -19.89
CA THR A 100 -40.26 -23.96 -18.81
C THR A 100 -39.77 -24.37 -17.42
N ILE A 101 -39.45 -25.65 -17.21
CA ILE A 101 -38.92 -26.17 -15.94
C ILE A 101 -37.52 -25.59 -15.67
N LEU A 102 -36.69 -25.46 -16.71
CA LEU A 102 -35.33 -24.91 -16.59
C LEU A 102 -35.35 -23.42 -16.24
N ILE A 103 -36.29 -22.65 -16.80
CA ILE A 103 -36.50 -21.25 -16.44
C ILE A 103 -36.91 -21.12 -14.98
N GLN A 104 -37.80 -21.99 -14.50
CA GLN A 104 -38.22 -22.01 -13.09
C GLN A 104 -37.07 -22.40 -12.14
N ILE A 105 -36.23 -23.37 -12.54
CA ILE A 105 -34.99 -23.72 -11.79
C ILE A 105 -34.06 -22.52 -11.72
N LEU A 106 -33.90 -21.78 -12.81
CA LEU A 106 -33.04 -20.60 -12.89
C LEU A 106 -33.55 -19.46 -11.99
N GLU A 107 -34.85 -19.16 -12.05
CA GLU A 107 -35.47 -18.13 -11.22
C GLU A 107 -35.28 -18.43 -9.72
N GLU A 108 -35.63 -19.65 -9.30
CA GLU A 108 -35.54 -20.03 -7.89
C GLU A 108 -34.08 -20.14 -7.43
N THR A 109 -33.17 -20.62 -8.28
CA THR A 109 -31.73 -20.66 -7.96
C THR A 109 -31.16 -19.26 -7.79
N LEU A 110 -31.49 -18.33 -8.69
CA LEU A 110 -31.02 -16.94 -8.60
C LEU A 110 -31.55 -16.25 -7.35
N LYS A 111 -32.83 -16.44 -7.02
CA LYS A 111 -33.45 -15.84 -5.84
C LYS A 111 -32.69 -16.19 -4.54
N HIS A 112 -32.26 -17.44 -4.39
CA HIS A 112 -31.50 -17.88 -3.20
C HIS A 112 -30.01 -17.56 -3.27
N SER A 113 -29.38 -17.70 -4.43
CA SER A 113 -27.93 -17.55 -4.58
C SER A 113 -27.46 -16.10 -4.64
N VAL A 114 -28.23 -15.20 -5.28
CA VAL A 114 -27.84 -13.79 -5.46
C VAL A 114 -27.67 -13.07 -4.13
N VAL A 115 -28.57 -13.30 -3.17
CA VAL A 115 -28.47 -12.66 -1.84
C VAL A 115 -27.20 -13.10 -1.11
N ALA A 116 -26.88 -14.40 -1.15
CA ALA A 116 -25.68 -14.92 -0.51
C ALA A 116 -24.40 -14.37 -1.16
N ILE A 117 -24.31 -14.42 -2.49
CA ILE A 117 -23.16 -13.92 -3.28
C ILE A 117 -23.01 -12.40 -3.14
N PHE A 118 -24.12 -11.65 -3.04
CA PHE A 118 -24.06 -10.20 -2.82
C PHE A 118 -23.47 -9.86 -1.47
N VAL A 119 -23.90 -10.53 -0.39
CA VAL A 119 -23.40 -10.23 0.95
C VAL A 119 -21.92 -10.59 1.10
N THR A 120 -21.47 -11.72 0.54
CA THR A 120 -20.06 -12.13 0.59
C THR A 120 -19.16 -11.18 -0.21
N THR A 121 -19.55 -10.80 -1.42
CA THR A 121 -18.77 -9.88 -2.26
C THR A 121 -18.80 -8.45 -1.72
N LEU A 122 -19.94 -7.97 -1.24
CA LEU A 122 -20.07 -6.61 -0.67
C LEU A 122 -19.20 -6.45 0.57
N THR A 123 -19.24 -7.39 1.51
CA THR A 123 -18.41 -7.33 2.73
C THR A 123 -16.92 -7.31 2.39
N THR A 124 -16.51 -8.10 1.39
CA THR A 124 -15.12 -8.13 0.91
C THR A 124 -14.72 -6.82 0.20
N ALA A 125 -15.59 -6.27 -0.66
CA ALA A 125 -15.34 -5.00 -1.34
C ALA A 125 -15.25 -3.84 -0.35
N VAL A 126 -16.15 -3.79 0.64
CA VAL A 126 -16.14 -2.76 1.70
C VAL A 126 -14.86 -2.85 2.53
N ALA A 127 -14.37 -4.05 2.87
CA ALA A 127 -13.11 -4.19 3.58
C ALA A 127 -11.92 -3.65 2.77
N PHE A 128 -11.88 -3.91 1.46
CA PHE A 128 -10.87 -3.33 0.59
C PHE A 128 -11.01 -1.81 0.51
N PHE A 129 -12.20 -1.26 0.24
CA PHE A 129 -12.41 0.18 0.16
C PHE A 129 -12.15 0.91 1.48
N ALA A 130 -12.41 0.29 2.63
CA ALA A 130 -12.09 0.87 3.94
C ALA A 130 -10.58 1.12 4.11
N SER A 131 -9.74 0.34 3.43
CA SER A 131 -8.28 0.53 3.44
C SER A 131 -7.80 1.79 2.71
N TYR A 132 -8.67 2.46 1.94
CA TYR A 132 -8.38 3.72 1.25
C TYR A 132 -8.15 4.90 2.21
N VAL A 133 -8.57 4.78 3.48
CA VAL A 133 -8.36 5.83 4.50
C VAL A 133 -6.89 5.96 4.92
N SER A 134 -6.02 5.06 4.46
CA SER A 134 -4.60 5.11 4.78
C SER A 134 -3.88 6.30 4.14
N TYR A 135 -2.78 6.77 4.74
CA TYR A 135 -1.92 7.80 4.15
C TYR A 135 -0.87 7.24 3.18
N ILE A 136 -0.87 5.92 2.94
CA ILE A 136 0.17 5.25 2.14
C ILE A 136 -0.36 5.08 0.69
N PRO A 137 0.26 5.72 -0.32
CA PRO A 137 -0.24 5.72 -1.69
C PRO A 137 -0.43 4.30 -2.26
N ALA A 138 0.53 3.41 -2.00
CA ALA A 138 0.47 2.02 -2.48
C ALA A 138 -0.74 1.24 -1.92
N ILE A 139 -1.13 1.49 -0.67
CA ILE A 139 -2.30 0.85 -0.03
C ILE A 139 -3.58 1.44 -0.62
N ASN A 140 -3.64 2.74 -0.87
CA ASN A 140 -4.81 3.38 -1.45
C ASN A 140 -5.06 2.91 -2.89
N CYS A 141 -4.01 2.83 -3.71
CA CYS A 141 -4.09 2.28 -5.07
C CYS A 141 -4.53 0.80 -5.06
N PHE A 142 -3.97 0.00 -4.15
CA PHE A 142 -4.38 -1.39 -3.96
C PHE A 142 -5.83 -1.54 -3.54
N SER A 143 -6.28 -0.73 -2.58
CA SER A 143 -7.65 -0.70 -2.08
C SER A 143 -8.67 -0.43 -3.20
N VAL A 144 -8.43 0.60 -4.01
CA VAL A 144 -9.32 0.96 -5.12
C VAL A 144 -9.36 -0.15 -6.17
N PHE A 145 -8.20 -0.70 -6.54
CA PHE A 145 -8.14 -1.77 -7.55
C PHE A 145 -8.80 -3.07 -7.06
N ALA A 146 -8.51 -3.48 -5.82
CA ALA A 146 -9.07 -4.70 -5.23
C ALA A 146 -10.60 -4.60 -5.06
N GLY A 147 -11.09 -3.50 -4.48
CA GLY A 147 -12.53 -3.28 -4.26
C GLY A 147 -13.32 -3.23 -5.57
N THR A 148 -12.78 -2.56 -6.60
CA THR A 148 -13.42 -2.49 -7.92
C THR A 148 -13.39 -3.84 -8.64
N ALA A 149 -12.29 -4.61 -8.56
CA ALA A 149 -12.21 -5.96 -9.11
C ALA A 149 -13.24 -6.91 -8.48
N VAL A 150 -13.43 -6.85 -7.16
CA VAL A 150 -14.44 -7.67 -6.46
C VAL A 150 -15.86 -7.28 -6.88
N LEU A 151 -16.17 -5.98 -6.99
CA LEU A 151 -17.50 -5.52 -7.44
C LEU A 151 -17.79 -5.90 -8.89
N VAL A 152 -16.82 -5.77 -9.78
CA VAL A 152 -16.97 -6.18 -11.19
C VAL A 152 -17.10 -7.70 -11.28
N ASN A 153 -16.33 -8.45 -10.49
CA ASN A 153 -16.46 -9.90 -10.43
C ASN A 153 -17.87 -10.31 -9.99
N PHE A 154 -18.44 -9.66 -8.97
CA PHE A 154 -19.84 -9.89 -8.58
C PHE A 154 -20.83 -9.71 -9.74
N LEU A 155 -20.73 -8.61 -10.49
CA LEU A 155 -21.60 -8.35 -11.65
C LEU A 155 -21.46 -9.41 -12.73
N LEU A 156 -20.23 -9.87 -13.01
CA LEU A 156 -19.98 -10.95 -13.94
C LEU A 156 -20.46 -12.30 -13.40
N MET A 157 -20.35 -12.57 -12.11
CA MET A 157 -20.81 -13.82 -11.52
C MET A 157 -22.34 -13.92 -11.53
N ILE A 158 -23.09 -12.82 -11.37
CA ILE A 158 -24.55 -12.84 -11.49
C ILE A 158 -25.03 -12.95 -12.94
N SER A 159 -24.32 -12.39 -13.90
CA SER A 159 -24.76 -12.38 -15.30
C SER A 159 -24.22 -13.58 -16.10
N TRP A 160 -22.91 -13.82 -16.02
CA TRP A 160 -22.19 -14.80 -16.84
C TRP A 160 -22.33 -16.23 -16.32
N LEU A 161 -22.30 -16.44 -15.00
CA LEU A 161 -22.34 -17.79 -14.42
C LEU A 161 -23.69 -18.49 -14.66
N PRO A 162 -24.86 -17.86 -14.44
CA PRO A 162 -26.15 -18.49 -14.73
C PRO A 162 -26.31 -18.81 -16.20
N ALA A 163 -25.89 -17.90 -17.08
CA ALA A 163 -25.89 -18.12 -18.53
C ALA A 163 -25.00 -19.30 -18.93
N SER A 164 -23.81 -19.41 -18.32
CA SER A 164 -22.87 -20.51 -18.56
C SER A 164 -23.46 -21.86 -18.14
N VAL A 165 -24.11 -21.92 -16.98
CA VAL A 165 -24.79 -23.13 -16.49
C VAL A 165 -25.94 -23.51 -17.40
N PHE A 166 -26.79 -22.56 -17.75
CA PHE A 166 -27.91 -22.78 -18.66
C PHE A 166 -27.45 -23.34 -20.01
N ILE A 167 -26.39 -22.77 -20.60
CA ILE A 167 -25.84 -23.24 -21.87
C ILE A 167 -25.29 -24.67 -21.75
N VAL A 168 -24.57 -24.97 -20.67
CA VAL A 168 -23.97 -26.31 -20.46
C VAL A 168 -25.07 -27.36 -20.28
N ASP A 169 -26.09 -27.09 -19.46
CA ASP A 169 -27.18 -28.04 -19.20
C ASP A 169 -28.07 -28.26 -20.43
N VAL A 170 -28.34 -27.21 -21.23
CA VAL A 170 -29.15 -27.31 -22.45
C VAL A 170 -28.40 -27.98 -23.61
N LYS A 171 -27.11 -27.65 -23.83
CA LYS A 171 -26.37 -28.09 -25.02
C LYS A 171 -25.57 -29.38 -24.83
N LEU A 172 -25.08 -29.67 -23.61
CA LEU A 172 -24.15 -30.79 -23.40
C LEU A 172 -24.84 -32.13 -23.10
N CYS A 173 -26.14 -32.14 -22.75
CA CYS A 173 -26.94 -33.37 -22.64
C CYS A 173 -27.12 -34.14 -23.97
N ARG A 174 -26.62 -33.62 -25.10
CA ARG A 174 -26.85 -34.18 -26.44
C ARG A 174 -25.65 -34.89 -27.09
N SER A 175 -24.46 -34.92 -26.48
CA SER A 175 -23.25 -35.42 -27.18
C SER A 175 -22.31 -36.28 -26.31
N LYS A 176 -22.47 -37.62 -26.46
CA LYS A 176 -21.60 -38.79 -26.15
C LYS A 176 -20.25 -38.58 -25.41
N LYS A 177 -19.91 -39.49 -24.48
CA LYS A 177 -18.80 -40.50 -24.64
C LYS A 177 -18.60 -41.46 -23.43
N ASN A 178 -18.73 -42.75 -23.74
CA ASN A 178 -18.92 -43.91 -22.83
C ASN A 178 -17.67 -44.47 -22.08
N ILE A 179 -16.48 -43.85 -22.10
CA ILE A 179 -15.26 -44.41 -21.44
C ILE A 179 -14.75 -43.51 -20.32
N LEU A 180 -14.68 -42.20 -20.54
CA LEU A 180 -14.36 -41.23 -19.49
C LEU A 180 -15.48 -41.16 -18.44
N GLU A 181 -16.73 -41.44 -18.83
CA GLU A 181 -17.89 -41.55 -17.95
C GLU A 181 -17.76 -42.65 -16.90
N ALA A 182 -17.14 -43.80 -17.19
CA ALA A 182 -17.03 -44.89 -16.22
C ALA A 182 -16.08 -44.54 -15.07
N LEU A 183 -14.91 -44.00 -15.39
CA LEU A 183 -13.96 -43.49 -14.38
C LEU A 183 -14.52 -42.26 -13.65
N HIS A 184 -15.19 -41.35 -14.37
CA HIS A 184 -15.88 -40.24 -13.71
C HIS A 184 -17.02 -40.73 -12.82
N LYS A 185 -17.76 -41.77 -13.20
CA LYS A 185 -18.88 -42.31 -12.43
C LYS A 185 -18.39 -42.95 -11.14
N ILE A 186 -17.33 -43.76 -11.19
CA ILE A 186 -16.70 -44.33 -10.00
C ILE A 186 -16.15 -43.23 -9.09
N ALA A 187 -15.41 -42.24 -9.64
CA ALA A 187 -14.90 -41.12 -8.87
C ALA A 187 -16.03 -40.25 -8.27
N ASN A 188 -17.16 -40.14 -8.97
CA ASN A 188 -18.34 -39.40 -8.53
C ASN A 188 -19.09 -40.14 -7.41
N GLU A 189 -19.25 -41.45 -7.51
CA GLU A 189 -19.85 -42.29 -6.46
C GLU A 189 -19.00 -42.23 -5.20
N ILE A 190 -17.68 -42.41 -5.32
CA ILE A 190 -16.74 -42.25 -4.19
C ILE A 190 -16.82 -40.83 -3.60
N SER A 191 -16.89 -39.78 -4.43
CA SER A 191 -16.99 -38.40 -3.95
C SER A 191 -18.30 -38.12 -3.21
N GLU A 192 -19.43 -38.69 -3.67
CA GLU A 192 -20.72 -38.56 -2.99
C GLU A 192 -20.73 -39.36 -1.68
N ASP A 193 -20.19 -40.58 -1.65
CA ASP A 193 -20.07 -41.39 -0.44
C ASP A 193 -19.21 -40.69 0.62
N ILE A 194 -18.06 -40.15 0.22
CA ILE A 194 -17.20 -39.34 1.11
C ILE A 194 -17.96 -38.11 1.62
N ARG A 195 -18.73 -37.41 0.77
CA ARG A 195 -19.52 -36.25 1.19
C ARG A 195 -20.60 -36.62 2.22
N VAL A 196 -21.28 -37.74 2.03
CA VAL A 196 -22.31 -38.22 2.98
C VAL A 196 -21.67 -38.61 4.31
N ILE A 197 -20.56 -39.34 4.28
CA ILE A 197 -19.80 -39.71 5.48
C ILE A 197 -19.32 -38.45 6.21
N LEU A 198 -18.71 -37.51 5.49
CA LEU A 198 -18.20 -36.26 6.06
C LEU A 198 -19.33 -35.41 6.66
N ASN A 199 -20.46 -35.26 5.96
CA ASN A 199 -21.60 -34.51 6.48
C ASN A 199 -22.19 -35.18 7.73
N THR A 200 -22.35 -36.49 7.71
CA THR A 200 -22.85 -37.25 8.87
C THR A 200 -21.88 -37.13 10.05
N PHE A 201 -20.58 -37.20 9.77
CA PHE A 201 -19.54 -37.02 10.78
C PHE A 201 -19.56 -35.61 11.37
N ILE A 202 -19.63 -34.56 10.54
CA ILE A 202 -19.70 -33.16 10.99
C ILE A 202 -20.96 -32.94 11.84
N ILE A 203 -22.13 -33.40 11.38
CA ILE A 203 -23.38 -33.25 12.12
C ILE A 203 -23.33 -34.00 13.45
N ALA A 204 -22.82 -35.24 13.48
CA ALA A 204 -22.67 -36.02 14.70
C ALA A 204 -21.68 -35.35 15.67
N CYS A 205 -20.59 -34.81 15.15
CA CYS A 205 -19.56 -34.12 15.93
C CYS A 205 -20.12 -32.83 16.54
N VAL A 206 -20.78 -31.99 15.74
CA VAL A 206 -21.39 -30.73 16.21
C VAL A 206 -22.50 -31.01 17.22
N THR A 207 -23.42 -31.93 16.95
CA THR A 207 -24.55 -32.20 17.86
C THR A 207 -24.08 -32.81 19.19
N LYS A 208 -23.15 -33.77 19.18
CA LYS A 208 -22.68 -34.43 20.41
C LYS A 208 -21.63 -33.64 21.18
N LEU A 209 -20.78 -32.86 20.50
CA LEU A 209 -19.63 -32.18 21.11
C LEU A 209 -19.75 -30.64 21.10
N HIS A 210 -20.93 -30.06 20.86
CA HIS A 210 -21.12 -28.60 20.76
C HIS A 210 -20.51 -27.82 21.94
N ILE A 211 -20.74 -28.26 23.19
CA ILE A 211 -20.19 -27.59 24.38
C ILE A 211 -18.66 -27.62 24.37
N VAL A 212 -18.08 -28.78 24.01
CA VAL A 212 -16.62 -28.96 23.93
C VAL A 212 -16.03 -28.03 22.88
N PHE A 213 -16.65 -27.91 21.70
CA PHE A 213 -16.22 -26.97 20.67
C PHE A 213 -16.28 -25.52 21.14
N VAL A 214 -17.36 -25.10 21.80
CA VAL A 214 -17.50 -23.74 22.32
C VAL A 214 -16.42 -23.43 23.35
N ILE A 215 -16.13 -24.37 24.26
CA ILE A 215 -15.06 -24.19 25.26
C ILE A 215 -13.68 -24.14 24.60
N ILE A 216 -13.37 -25.05 23.68
CA ILE A 216 -12.06 -25.12 23.02
C ILE A 216 -11.83 -23.89 22.14
N LEU A 217 -12.78 -23.55 21.25
CA LEU A 217 -12.67 -22.38 20.38
C LEU A 217 -12.68 -21.08 21.18
N GLY A 218 -13.47 -21.01 22.27
CA GLY A 218 -13.45 -19.88 23.20
C GLY A 218 -12.10 -19.72 23.90
N ALA A 219 -11.51 -20.82 24.38
CA ALA A 219 -10.19 -20.80 24.99
C ALA A 219 -9.09 -20.40 23.98
N ILE A 220 -9.13 -20.91 22.75
CA ILE A 220 -8.23 -20.50 21.67
C ILE A 220 -8.42 -19.02 21.34
N GLY A 221 -9.67 -18.54 21.27
CA GLY A 221 -9.99 -17.14 21.02
C GLY A 221 -9.43 -16.21 22.10
N ILE A 222 -9.68 -16.52 23.38
CA ILE A 222 -9.14 -15.76 24.52
C ILE A 222 -7.61 -15.80 24.51
N GLY A 223 -7.01 -16.97 24.27
CA GLY A 223 -5.56 -17.12 24.13
C GLY A 223 -5.00 -16.25 23.00
N SER A 224 -5.66 -16.19 21.85
CA SER A 224 -5.25 -15.35 20.72
C SER A 224 -5.30 -13.86 21.05
N ILE A 225 -6.28 -13.41 21.82
CA ILE A 225 -6.38 -12.01 22.29
C ILE A 225 -5.18 -11.68 23.18
N ILE A 226 -4.82 -12.56 24.12
CA ILE A 226 -3.66 -12.36 25.00
C ILE A 226 -2.37 -12.29 24.18
N VAL A 227 -2.19 -13.18 23.20
CA VAL A 227 -1.00 -13.20 22.32
C VAL A 227 -0.86 -11.92 21.49
N VAL A 228 -1.98 -11.39 20.98
CA VAL A 228 -2.00 -10.19 20.13
C VAL A 228 -1.83 -8.90 20.94
N PHE A 229 -2.40 -8.80 22.14
CA PHE A 229 -2.41 -7.55 22.92
C PHE A 229 -1.40 -7.47 24.06
N ASP A 230 -0.96 -8.59 24.64
CA ASP A 230 -0.07 -8.60 25.81
C ASP A 230 1.36 -8.97 25.41
N ALA A 231 1.62 -10.23 25.01
CA ALA A 231 2.94 -10.69 24.58
C ALA A 231 2.83 -11.90 23.64
N PRO A 232 3.56 -11.92 22.49
CA PRO A 232 4.63 -11.02 22.03
C PRO A 232 4.16 -9.70 21.40
N GLY A 233 2.85 -9.55 21.15
CA GLY A 233 2.28 -8.39 20.47
C GLY A 233 2.66 -8.30 18.98
N LEU A 234 1.96 -7.47 18.23
CA LEU A 234 2.37 -7.09 16.88
C LEU A 234 3.49 -6.04 16.97
N GLN A 235 4.73 -6.50 16.89
CA GLN A 235 5.91 -5.63 16.89
C GLN A 235 6.10 -5.01 15.49
N LEU A 236 6.49 -3.73 15.48
CA LEU A 236 6.95 -3.08 14.25
C LEU A 236 8.29 -3.71 13.82
N PRO A 237 8.56 -3.82 12.52
CA PRO A 237 9.84 -4.36 12.07
C PRO A 237 10.98 -3.40 12.43
N ASP A 238 11.95 -3.88 13.21
CA ASP A 238 13.16 -3.13 13.60
C ASP A 238 14.27 -3.17 12.53
N SER A 239 14.06 -3.90 11.42
CA SER A 239 15.06 -4.04 10.36
C SER A 239 15.11 -2.79 9.47
N LYS A 240 16.32 -2.25 9.25
CA LYS A 240 16.57 -1.05 8.43
C LYS A 240 16.17 -1.19 6.94
N GLN A 241 16.04 -2.42 6.45
CA GLN A 241 15.68 -2.72 5.07
C GLN A 241 14.36 -3.48 5.03
N PHE A 242 13.58 -3.20 3.99
CA PHE A 242 12.40 -3.96 3.65
C PHE A 242 12.82 -5.30 3.04
N GLN A 243 12.41 -6.39 3.68
CA GLN A 243 12.60 -7.74 3.15
C GLN A 243 11.68 -7.93 1.93
N LEU A 244 12.27 -8.26 0.77
CA LEU A 244 11.55 -8.48 -0.49
C LEU A 244 11.47 -9.97 -0.84
N PHE A 245 12.54 -10.72 -0.59
CA PHE A 245 12.60 -12.15 -0.88
C PHE A 245 12.41 -13.00 0.37
N GLN A 246 12.34 -14.32 0.16
CA GLN A 246 12.39 -15.26 1.27
C GLN A 246 13.72 -15.13 2.02
N THR A 247 13.72 -15.37 3.33
CA THR A 247 14.92 -15.31 4.18
C THR A 247 16.01 -16.30 3.77
N SER A 248 15.67 -17.33 2.99
CA SER A 248 16.61 -18.28 2.39
C SER A 248 17.38 -17.72 1.18
N HIS A 249 16.91 -16.62 0.58
CA HIS A 249 17.50 -16.05 -0.61
C HIS A 249 18.86 -15.40 -0.28
N PRO A 250 19.92 -15.62 -1.09
CA PRO A 250 21.26 -15.08 -0.79
C PRO A 250 21.31 -13.57 -0.58
N PHE A 251 20.49 -12.79 -1.29
CA PHE A 251 20.41 -11.33 -1.06
C PHE A 251 19.91 -10.99 0.34
N GLU A 252 18.84 -11.64 0.81
CA GLU A 252 18.31 -11.41 2.16
C GLU A 252 19.23 -11.97 3.23
N GLN A 253 19.87 -13.12 2.96
CA GLN A 253 20.86 -13.67 3.88
C GLN A 253 22.05 -12.73 4.06
N TYR A 254 22.49 -12.08 2.98
CA TYR A 254 23.55 -11.08 3.05
C TYR A 254 23.14 -9.92 3.95
N ASP A 255 21.99 -9.31 3.69
CA ASP A 255 21.51 -8.14 4.44
C ASP A 255 21.23 -8.42 5.93
N ILE A 256 20.65 -9.59 6.23
CA ILE A 256 20.26 -9.98 7.60
C ILE A 256 21.44 -10.50 8.41
N TYR A 257 22.25 -11.41 7.85
CA TYR A 257 23.25 -12.16 8.63
C TYR A 257 24.69 -11.74 8.35
N TYR A 258 25.04 -11.41 7.11
CA TYR A 258 26.45 -11.25 6.73
C TYR A 258 26.91 -9.80 6.68
N ARG A 259 26.03 -8.83 6.42
CA ARG A 259 26.37 -7.41 6.24
C ARG A 259 27.20 -6.87 7.40
N ASP A 260 26.77 -7.12 8.62
CA ASP A 260 27.44 -6.59 9.82
C ASP A 260 28.75 -7.32 10.18
N ASN A 261 29.03 -8.48 9.55
CA ASN A 261 30.30 -9.19 9.71
C ASN A 261 31.42 -8.54 8.87
N PHE A 262 31.08 -7.72 7.87
CA PHE A 262 32.06 -7.11 6.99
C PHE A 262 32.54 -5.76 7.52
N LEU A 263 33.87 -5.60 7.58
CA LEU A 263 34.50 -4.41 8.14
C LEU A 263 34.18 -3.13 7.33
N PHE A 264 34.00 -3.22 6.01
CA PHE A 264 33.68 -2.05 5.17
C PHE A 264 32.28 -1.49 5.45
N GLU A 265 31.30 -2.34 5.77
CA GLU A 265 29.96 -1.91 6.18
C GLU A 265 29.99 -1.24 7.55
N ARG A 266 30.77 -1.81 8.49
CA ARG A 266 30.95 -1.24 9.81
C ARG A 266 31.72 0.08 9.79
N LEU A 267 32.78 0.16 9.00
CA LEU A 267 33.55 1.40 8.80
C LEU A 267 32.70 2.47 8.11
N GLY A 268 31.86 2.12 7.14
CA GLY A 268 30.90 3.06 6.55
C GLY A 268 29.94 3.66 7.59
N LYS A 269 29.56 2.89 8.62
CA LYS A 269 28.74 3.36 9.75
C LYS A 269 29.56 4.19 10.76
N ASP A 270 30.81 3.84 11.04
CA ASP A 270 31.62 4.47 12.09
C ASP A 270 32.36 5.74 11.63
N LEU A 271 32.68 5.90 10.33
CA LEU A 271 33.51 7.01 9.82
C LEU A 271 32.79 8.35 9.57
N GLY A 272 31.54 8.51 10.01
CA GLY A 272 30.97 9.85 10.23
C GLY A 272 30.08 10.47 9.15
N THR A 273 29.64 9.74 8.13
CA THR A 273 28.53 10.17 7.25
C THR A 273 27.27 9.38 7.58
N GLY A 274 26.44 9.91 8.47
CA GLY A 274 25.11 9.36 8.78
C GLY A 274 25.00 8.47 10.02
N SER A 275 26.04 8.40 10.86
CA SER A 275 25.95 7.65 12.13
C SER A 275 25.12 8.37 13.19
N LYS A 276 25.13 9.71 13.16
CA LYS A 276 24.36 10.61 14.00
C LYS A 276 23.20 11.20 13.22
N MET A 277 22.12 11.52 13.92
CA MET A 277 20.93 12.10 13.32
C MET A 277 21.14 13.62 13.12
N PRO A 278 21.20 14.13 11.87
CA PRO A 278 21.27 15.56 11.63
C PRO A 278 19.90 16.18 11.87
N VAL A 279 19.84 17.16 12.76
CA VAL A 279 18.63 17.96 13.02
C VAL A 279 18.70 19.23 12.20
N ARG A 280 17.67 19.46 11.39
CA ARG A 280 17.57 20.61 10.50
C ARG A 280 16.36 21.46 10.85
N TRP A 281 16.57 22.75 11.03
CA TRP A 281 15.51 23.73 11.17
C TRP A 281 15.45 24.58 9.92
N ILE A 282 14.26 24.69 9.35
CA ILE A 282 14.03 25.34 8.06
C ILE A 282 12.99 26.45 8.26
N TRP A 283 13.27 27.63 7.72
CA TRP A 283 12.33 28.75 7.67
C TRP A 283 12.28 29.35 6.27
N GLY A 284 11.17 30.02 5.94
CA GLY A 284 10.93 30.68 4.65
C GLY A 284 10.17 29.83 3.63
N VAL A 285 9.77 28.62 4.01
CA VAL A 285 8.94 27.72 3.19
C VAL A 285 7.82 27.13 4.04
N GLU A 286 6.64 26.96 3.44
CA GLU A 286 5.51 26.34 4.10
C GLU A 286 5.59 24.82 4.02
N ALA A 287 5.21 24.13 5.10
CA ALA A 287 5.23 22.66 5.19
C ALA A 287 3.93 22.06 4.65
N ILE A 288 3.63 22.32 3.38
CA ILE A 288 2.42 21.86 2.69
C ILE A 288 2.80 20.89 1.57
N ASP A 289 2.15 19.73 1.54
CA ASP A 289 2.16 18.84 0.39
C ASP A 289 0.95 19.16 -0.49
N ASN A 290 1.21 19.73 -1.67
CA ASN A 290 0.20 20.04 -2.69
C ASN A 290 0.32 19.11 -3.91
N GLY A 291 1.06 18.00 -3.76
CA GLY A 291 1.15 16.94 -4.75
C GLY A 291 -0.09 16.04 -4.76
N ASN A 292 -0.15 15.15 -5.75
CA ASN A 292 -1.17 14.11 -5.78
C ASN A 292 -0.78 12.97 -4.84
N HIS A 293 -1.49 12.80 -3.73
CA HIS A 293 -1.22 11.73 -2.75
C HIS A 293 -1.39 10.30 -3.32
N MET A 294 -2.01 10.13 -4.48
CA MET A 294 -2.14 8.83 -5.15
C MET A 294 -0.98 8.52 -6.11
N ASP A 295 -0.11 9.50 -6.39
CA ASP A 295 1.05 9.34 -7.25
C ASP A 295 2.34 9.70 -6.51
N PRO A 296 3.21 8.73 -6.20
CA PRO A 296 4.47 9.01 -5.50
C PRO A 296 5.46 9.85 -6.33
N ALA A 297 5.27 9.97 -7.65
CA ALA A 297 6.09 10.86 -8.47
C ALA A 297 5.66 12.34 -8.36
N SER A 298 4.44 12.60 -7.88
CA SER A 298 3.88 13.93 -7.74
C SER A 298 4.21 14.52 -6.37
N THR A 299 5.40 15.12 -6.24
CA THR A 299 5.88 15.72 -4.97
C THR A 299 5.38 17.14 -4.72
N GLY A 300 4.52 17.68 -5.60
CA GLY A 300 4.03 19.04 -5.51
C GLY A 300 5.08 20.12 -5.86
N HIS A 301 4.81 21.35 -5.41
CA HIS A 301 5.68 22.51 -5.58
C HIS A 301 5.85 23.26 -4.26
N LEU A 302 7.05 23.80 -4.06
CA LEU A 302 7.41 24.57 -2.87
C LEU A 302 6.65 25.91 -2.82
N VAL A 303 6.05 26.20 -1.68
CA VAL A 303 5.41 27.49 -1.38
C VAL A 303 6.30 28.26 -0.39
N PHE A 304 6.67 29.48 -0.76
CA PHE A 304 7.49 30.36 0.09
C PHE A 304 6.60 31.16 1.04
N ASP A 305 7.10 31.42 2.24
CA ASP A 305 6.42 32.28 3.22
C ASP A 305 6.78 33.74 2.96
N ASP A 306 5.81 34.53 2.48
CA ASP A 306 5.98 35.96 2.17
C ASP A 306 6.23 36.82 3.42
N THR A 307 5.88 36.33 4.61
CA THR A 307 6.08 37.05 5.88
C THR A 307 7.50 36.88 6.42
N PHE A 308 8.26 35.92 5.89
CA PHE A 308 9.59 35.61 6.38
C PHE A 308 10.63 36.69 5.99
N SER A 309 11.23 37.33 6.99
CA SER A 309 12.36 38.26 6.78
C SER A 309 13.45 38.10 7.84
N ILE A 310 14.59 37.56 7.43
CA ILE A 310 15.79 37.45 8.29
C ILE A 310 16.58 38.75 8.38
N SER A 311 16.36 39.66 7.44
CA SER A 311 17.12 40.91 7.33
C SER A 311 16.77 41.92 8.43
N ASP A 312 15.67 41.72 9.14
CA ASP A 312 15.26 42.60 10.23
C ASP A 312 16.18 42.43 11.46
N PRO A 313 16.57 43.53 12.14
CA PRO A 313 17.51 43.49 13.26
C PRO A 313 17.11 42.55 14.40
N ASP A 314 15.81 42.49 14.70
CA ASP A 314 15.26 41.62 15.76
C ASP A 314 15.36 40.14 15.36
N SER A 315 15.08 39.80 14.09
CA SER A 315 15.26 38.45 13.54
C SER A 315 16.72 38.00 13.62
N GLN A 316 17.67 38.89 13.33
CA GLN A 316 19.10 38.59 13.44
C GLN A 316 19.51 38.31 14.88
N ALA A 317 19.05 39.13 15.83
CA ALA A 317 19.33 38.96 17.26
C ALA A 317 18.73 37.65 17.79
N TRP A 318 17.48 37.35 17.40
CA TRP A 318 16.80 36.12 17.74
C TRP A 318 17.54 34.89 17.19
N LEU A 319 17.97 34.92 15.93
CA LEU A 319 18.68 33.79 15.31
C LEU A 319 20.01 33.48 16.02
N LEU A 320 20.74 34.51 16.43
CA LEU A 320 21.98 34.35 17.19
C LEU A 320 21.71 33.72 18.57
N ASP A 321 20.64 34.14 19.25
CA ASP A 321 20.23 33.58 20.53
C ASP A 321 19.74 32.13 20.38
N PHE A 322 19.00 31.83 19.31
CA PHE A 322 18.57 30.48 18.95
C PHE A 322 19.76 29.53 18.80
N CYS A 323 20.77 29.89 17.99
CA CYS A 323 21.97 29.06 17.83
C CYS A 323 22.70 28.82 19.15
N ARG A 324 22.79 29.83 20.02
CA ARG A 324 23.41 29.68 21.35
C ARG A 324 22.61 28.72 22.22
N LYS A 325 21.29 28.87 22.29
CA LYS A 325 20.40 28.00 23.07
C LYS A 325 20.48 26.54 22.63
N ILE A 326 20.58 26.28 21.33
CA ILE A 326 20.71 24.91 20.81
C ILE A 326 22.02 24.25 21.25
N LYS A 327 23.13 24.99 21.24
CA LYS A 327 24.42 24.48 21.75
C LYS A 327 24.40 24.09 23.23
N PHE A 328 23.47 24.63 24.01
CA PHE A 328 23.27 24.26 25.42
C PHE A 328 22.27 23.11 25.63
N GLN A 329 21.59 22.64 24.59
CA GLN A 329 20.67 21.52 24.71
C GLN A 329 21.40 20.18 24.84
N PRO A 330 20.84 19.21 25.60
CA PRO A 330 21.50 17.93 25.86
C PRO A 330 21.62 17.03 24.62
N PHE A 331 20.78 17.26 23.60
CA PHE A 331 20.83 16.49 22.36
C PHE A 331 21.92 16.98 21.40
N TYR A 332 22.52 18.16 21.63
CA TYR A 332 23.51 18.73 20.73
C TYR A 332 24.85 17.98 20.81
N GLN A 333 25.31 17.45 19.68
CA GLN A 333 26.62 16.84 19.55
C GLN A 333 27.63 17.87 19.04
N GLN A 334 28.73 18.04 19.79
CA GLN A 334 29.87 18.83 19.32
C GLN A 334 30.58 18.08 18.19
N THR A 335 30.66 18.71 17.03
CA THR A 335 31.38 18.21 15.85
C THR A 335 32.76 18.85 15.76
N LEU A 336 33.75 18.05 15.35
CA LEU A 336 35.13 18.51 15.16
C LEU A 336 35.27 19.19 13.79
N GLY A 337 35.78 20.42 13.78
CA GLY A 337 36.06 21.19 12.56
C GLY A 337 35.38 22.56 12.51
N PRO A 338 35.70 23.38 11.49
CA PRO A 338 35.07 24.69 11.32
C PRO A 338 33.63 24.51 10.80
N LEU A 339 32.65 24.58 11.70
CA LEU A 339 31.21 24.49 11.37
C LEU A 339 30.69 25.80 10.74
N LEU A 340 31.29 26.16 9.61
CA LEU A 340 31.09 27.45 8.92
C LEU A 340 29.63 27.71 8.50
N PRO A 341 28.85 26.73 7.97
CA PRO A 341 27.50 26.99 7.48
C PRO A 341 26.38 26.73 8.51
N ASN A 342 26.63 25.94 9.57
CA ASN A 342 25.60 25.44 10.48
C ASN A 342 24.80 26.56 11.14
N CYS A 343 25.50 27.55 11.70
CA CYS A 343 24.91 28.80 12.17
C CYS A 343 25.60 29.97 11.45
N PHE A 344 25.17 30.22 10.22
CA PHE A 344 25.78 31.23 9.36
C PHE A 344 25.85 32.63 10.00
N ILE A 345 24.94 32.98 10.93
CA ILE A 345 24.93 34.29 11.59
C ILE A 345 26.15 34.52 12.49
N GLU A 346 26.71 33.47 13.12
CA GLU A 346 27.95 33.56 13.89
C GLU A 346 29.13 33.82 12.96
N THR A 347 29.26 33.02 11.90
CA THR A 347 30.29 33.19 10.87
C THR A 347 30.17 34.55 10.17
N PHE A 348 28.95 35.00 9.89
CA PHE A 348 28.66 36.30 9.29
C PHE A 348 29.09 37.45 10.21
N LYS A 349 28.82 37.34 11.52
CA LYS A 349 29.27 38.33 12.50
C LYS A 349 30.80 38.42 12.55
N VAL A 350 31.50 37.29 12.46
CA VAL A 350 32.97 37.26 12.36
C VAL A 350 33.45 37.90 11.06
N PHE A 351 32.82 37.57 9.93
CA PHE A 351 33.13 38.17 8.62
C PHE A 351 32.97 39.70 8.62
N MET A 352 31.91 40.20 9.26
CA MET A 352 31.64 41.64 9.39
C MET A 352 32.61 42.33 10.36
N SER A 353 33.28 41.62 11.27
CA SER A 353 34.25 42.21 12.21
C SER A 353 35.62 42.53 11.59
N ARG A 354 35.81 42.26 10.29
CA ARG A 354 37.04 42.58 9.55
C ARG A 354 37.24 44.09 9.39
N ARG A 355 38.50 44.51 9.25
CA ARG A 355 38.86 45.91 8.96
C ARG A 355 38.28 46.36 7.62
N CYS A 356 37.84 47.61 7.56
CA CYS A 356 37.25 48.19 6.35
C CYS A 356 38.28 48.41 5.23
N ILE A 357 39.49 48.79 5.60
CA ILE A 357 40.62 48.97 4.70
C ILE A 357 41.71 48.02 5.17
N ASP A 358 42.08 47.10 4.30
CA ASP A 358 43.24 46.24 4.53
C ASP A 358 44.51 46.94 4.05
N ASN A 359 45.57 46.87 4.85
CA ASN A 359 46.86 47.45 4.45
C ASN A 359 47.51 46.66 3.30
N ILE A 360 47.09 45.41 3.11
CA ILE A 360 47.64 44.49 2.10
C ILE A 360 46.87 44.63 0.78
N ASP A 361 45.54 44.53 0.81
CA ASP A 361 44.72 44.53 -0.41
C ASP A 361 44.33 45.93 -0.89
N LYS A 362 44.39 46.97 -0.04
CA LYS A 362 43.91 48.35 -0.30
C LYS A 362 42.47 48.45 -0.83
N ILE A 363 41.67 47.39 -0.73
CA ILE A 363 40.27 47.36 -1.14
C ILE A 363 39.41 47.93 -0.02
N ASN A 364 38.53 48.89 -0.35
CA ASN A 364 37.53 49.38 0.59
C ASN A 364 36.34 48.41 0.68
N ARG A 365 36.12 47.82 1.86
CA ARG A 365 35.10 46.80 2.12
C ARG A 365 33.81 47.36 2.74
N THR A 366 33.67 48.68 2.91
CA THR A 366 32.44 49.32 3.41
C THR A 366 31.23 49.00 2.54
N PRO A 367 30.05 48.67 3.09
CA PRO A 367 29.68 48.67 4.52
C PRO A 367 29.94 47.33 5.27
N CYS A 368 30.55 46.35 4.62
CA CYS A 368 30.75 44.97 5.14
C CYS A 368 32.03 44.81 5.95
N CYS A 369 32.16 45.60 7.00
CA CYS A 369 33.32 45.68 7.88
C CYS A 369 32.94 46.23 9.27
N GLU A 370 33.92 46.37 10.16
CA GLU A 370 33.77 46.73 11.58
C GLU A 370 32.98 48.02 11.87
N THR A 371 32.80 48.89 10.87
CA THR A 371 31.96 50.10 10.97
C THR A 371 30.50 49.78 11.24
N SER A 372 30.00 48.67 10.70
CA SER A 372 28.62 48.22 10.91
C SER A 372 28.55 47.39 12.19
N ARG A 373 27.76 47.83 13.18
CA ARG A 373 27.57 47.10 14.45
C ARG A 373 26.35 46.16 14.37
N PHE A 374 26.44 45.03 15.08
CA PHE A 374 25.34 44.07 15.21
C PHE A 374 24.33 44.55 16.26
N PRO A 375 23.00 44.41 16.05
CA PRO A 375 22.34 43.88 14.85
C PRO A 375 22.39 44.85 13.66
N TYR A 376 22.55 44.32 12.44
CA TYR A 376 22.79 45.12 11.25
C TYR A 376 21.48 45.67 10.67
N LYS A 377 21.55 46.87 10.06
CA LYS A 377 20.42 47.41 9.28
C LYS A 377 20.10 46.50 8.10
N LYS A 378 18.82 46.43 7.72
CA LYS A 378 18.28 45.58 6.64
C LYS A 378 19.05 45.69 5.32
N GLU A 379 19.34 46.91 4.89
CA GLU A 379 20.08 47.21 3.66
C GLU A 379 21.51 46.68 3.69
N VAL A 380 22.21 46.90 4.82
CA VAL A 380 23.59 46.45 5.03
C VAL A 380 23.64 44.92 5.09
N PHE A 381 22.68 44.29 5.78
CA PHE A 381 22.59 42.84 5.87
C PHE A 381 22.40 42.21 4.48
N ASN A 382 21.42 42.68 3.70
CA ASN A 382 21.12 42.16 2.36
C ASN A 382 22.31 42.28 1.41
N PHE A 383 23.04 43.39 1.46
CA PHE A 383 24.22 43.57 0.62
C PHE A 383 25.40 42.70 1.07
N CYS A 384 25.65 42.64 2.38
CA CYS A 384 26.83 41.98 2.92
C CYS A 384 26.70 40.46 3.01
N ILE A 385 25.50 39.92 3.18
CA ILE A 385 25.28 38.48 3.26
C ILE A 385 25.66 37.80 1.94
N ILE A 386 25.37 38.43 0.80
CA ILE A 386 25.74 37.92 -0.53
C ILE A 386 27.27 37.84 -0.64
N LYS A 387 27.97 38.93 -0.29
CA LYS A 387 29.45 38.97 -0.30
C LYS A 387 30.08 37.98 0.67
N ALA A 388 29.46 37.76 1.83
CA ALA A 388 29.93 36.80 2.82
C ALA A 388 29.79 35.37 2.31
N MET A 389 28.66 35.04 1.67
CA MET A 389 28.46 33.73 1.07
C MET A 389 29.38 33.51 -0.13
N GLU A 390 29.54 34.49 -1.02
CA GLU A 390 30.49 34.42 -2.14
C GLU A 390 31.93 34.12 -1.63
N SER A 391 32.37 34.84 -0.61
CA SER A 391 33.68 34.60 0.02
C SER A 391 33.78 33.22 0.68
N MET A 392 32.68 32.70 1.25
CA MET A 392 32.65 31.36 1.84
C MET A 392 32.76 30.27 0.77
N TYR A 393 32.01 30.39 -0.33
CA TYR A 393 32.07 29.41 -1.44
C TYR A 393 33.38 29.48 -2.24
N GLN A 394 34.14 30.57 -2.15
CA GLN A 394 35.50 30.67 -2.70
C GLN A 394 36.56 29.99 -1.82
N THR A 395 36.23 29.55 -0.60
CA THR A 395 37.19 28.85 0.25
C THR A 395 37.56 27.47 -0.33
N PRO A 396 38.82 27.03 -0.19
CA PRO A 396 39.28 25.74 -0.72
C PRO A 396 38.46 24.57 -0.17
N ARG A 397 38.25 23.54 -1.01
CA ARG A 397 37.43 22.37 -0.66
C ARG A 397 38.01 21.54 0.48
N GLU A 398 39.31 21.65 0.77
CA GLU A 398 39.92 20.99 1.93
C GLU A 398 39.44 21.60 3.27
N LEU A 399 38.99 22.86 3.26
CA LEU A 399 38.53 23.59 4.45
C LEU A 399 37.01 23.74 4.52
N PHE A 400 36.33 23.69 3.38
CA PHE A 400 34.89 23.85 3.29
C PHE A 400 34.30 22.92 2.23
N MET A 401 33.39 22.05 2.65
CA MET A 401 32.52 21.30 1.75
C MET A 401 31.11 21.90 1.80
N PRO A 402 30.50 22.20 0.64
CA PRO A 402 29.16 22.77 0.59
C PRO A 402 28.15 21.76 1.13
N GLY A 403 27.48 22.15 2.22
CA GLY A 403 26.40 21.38 2.85
C GLY A 403 25.01 21.93 2.53
N VAL A 404 24.00 21.34 3.18
CA VAL A 404 22.60 21.79 3.04
C VAL A 404 22.35 23.08 3.84
N ALA A 405 23.03 23.24 4.98
CA ALA A 405 22.95 24.41 5.85
C ALA A 405 23.28 25.76 5.18
N GLY A 406 22.77 26.83 5.78
CA GLY A 406 22.97 28.23 5.37
C GLY A 406 21.75 28.87 4.69
N PRO A 407 21.86 30.15 4.32
CA PRO A 407 20.81 30.88 3.62
C PRO A 407 20.68 30.42 2.16
N LYS A 408 19.44 30.38 1.66
CA LYS A 408 19.09 30.09 0.27
C LYS A 408 18.55 31.36 -0.38
N PHE A 409 19.10 31.69 -1.55
CA PHE A 409 18.77 32.90 -2.28
C PHE A 409 17.77 32.63 -3.40
N LEU A 410 16.81 33.54 -3.56
CA LEU A 410 15.85 33.48 -4.66
C LEU A 410 16.52 33.87 -5.96
N ARG A 411 16.47 32.98 -6.97
CA ARG A 411 17.10 33.21 -8.28
C ARG A 411 16.42 34.31 -9.10
N SER A 412 15.12 34.54 -8.91
CA SER A 412 14.34 35.52 -9.65
C SER A 412 14.50 36.95 -9.15
N ALA A 413 15.06 37.16 -7.95
CA ALA A 413 15.26 38.48 -7.38
C ALA A 413 16.62 39.09 -7.80
N SER A 414 16.60 40.33 -8.27
CA SER A 414 17.78 41.13 -8.59
C SER A 414 17.69 42.48 -7.86
N PRO A 415 18.41 42.69 -6.73
CA PRO A 415 19.45 41.83 -6.15
C PRO A 415 18.92 40.53 -5.49
N PRO A 416 19.75 39.48 -5.35
CA PRO A 416 19.36 38.24 -4.69
C PRO A 416 18.87 38.48 -3.25
N VAL A 417 17.71 37.93 -2.92
CA VAL A 417 17.12 38.01 -1.56
C VAL A 417 17.13 36.61 -0.93
N VAL A 418 17.34 36.54 0.39
CA VAL A 418 17.25 35.28 1.14
C VAL A 418 15.78 34.86 1.22
N ALA A 419 15.42 33.75 0.58
CA ALA A 419 14.06 33.20 0.59
C ALA A 419 13.87 32.14 1.67
N ALA A 420 14.91 31.39 2.00
CA ALA A 420 14.85 30.36 3.04
C ALA A 420 16.17 30.27 3.78
N ILE A 421 16.14 29.72 5.00
CA ILE A 421 17.35 29.42 5.76
C ILE A 421 17.27 27.99 6.28
N VAL A 422 18.43 27.32 6.32
CA VAL A 422 18.57 25.98 6.90
C VAL A 422 19.65 26.04 7.98
N ILE A 423 19.31 25.71 9.21
CA ILE A 423 20.26 25.50 10.31
C ILE A 423 20.39 24.01 10.53
N GLU A 424 21.62 23.51 10.66
CA GLU A 424 21.91 22.08 10.80
C GLU A 424 22.84 21.84 11.99
N TYR A 425 22.46 20.90 12.85
CA TYR A 425 23.29 20.42 13.95
C TYR A 425 23.18 18.90 14.08
N GLU A 426 24.27 18.27 14.51
CA GLU A 426 24.27 16.83 14.79
C GLU A 426 23.67 16.54 16.16
N SER A 427 22.89 15.47 16.24
CA SER A 427 22.35 14.94 17.50
C SER A 427 23.28 13.91 18.12
N VAL A 428 23.27 13.81 19.46
CA VAL A 428 23.93 12.70 20.18
C VAL A 428 23.30 11.34 19.83
N VAL A 429 22.03 11.35 19.40
CA VAL A 429 21.25 10.16 19.04
C VAL A 429 21.71 9.63 17.67
N PRO A 430 22.12 8.35 17.58
CA PRO A 430 22.47 7.75 16.29
C PRO A 430 21.23 7.39 15.47
N TYR A 431 21.42 7.21 14.16
CA TYR A 431 20.39 6.62 13.30
C TYR A 431 20.22 5.13 13.63
N SER A 432 19.27 4.82 14.51
CA SER A 432 18.98 3.46 15.01
C SER A 432 18.24 2.64 13.99
#